data_AF-A0A841M0E0-F1
#
_entry.id   AF-A0A841M0E0-F1
#
_cell.length_a   1.000
_cell.length_b   1.000
_cell.length_c   1.000
_cell.angle_alpha   90.00
_cell.angle_beta   90.00
_cell.angle_gamma   90.00
#
_symmetry.space_group_name_H-M   'P 1'
#
loop_
_entity.id
_entity.type
_entity.pdbx_description
1 polymer ?
#
loop_
_entity_poly.entity_id
_entity_poly.type
_entity_poly.pdbx_seq_one_letter_code
_entity_poly.pdbx_strand_id
1 'polypeptide(L)' 'MSQRRACAVLCIDRSSVRYRRKRPDDAYIREAMKQVASERRRFGYRRIHVMLERQGIIM' A
#
# COMPACT_ATOMS: atom_id res chain seq x y z
N MET A 1 31.14 9.20 2.07
CA MET A 1 30.38 9.27 0.79
C MET A 1 29.08 10.02 1.03
N SER A 2 28.69 10.97 0.16
CA SER A 2 27.43 11.70 0.32
C SER A 2 26.25 10.92 -0.28
N GLN A 3 25.04 11.12 0.23
CA GLN A 3 23.82 10.50 -0.33
C GLN A 3 23.68 10.78 -1.84
N ARG A 4 24.06 11.98 -2.30
CA ARG A 4 24.08 12.33 -3.73
C ARG A 4 24.99 11.40 -4.53
N ARG A 5 26.23 11.22 -4.10
CA ARG A 5 27.20 10.34 -4.78
C ARG A 5 26.74 8.88 -4.75
N ALA A 6 26.21 8.41 -3.62
CA ALA A 6 25.70 7.05 -3.50
C ALA A 6 24.52 6.78 -4.45
N CYS A 7 23.54 7.70 -4.54
CA CYS A 7 22.39 7.54 -5.45
C CYS A 7 22.80 7.59 -6.92
N ALA A 8 23.79 8.42 -7.28
CA ALA A 8 24.32 8.50 -8.64
C ALA A 8 25.02 7.19 -9.07
N VAL A 9 25.80 6.59 -8.18
CA VAL A 9 26.45 5.28 -8.43
C VAL A 9 25.42 4.16 -8.57
N LEU A 10 24.34 4.20 -7.79
CA LEU A 10 23.28 3.20 -7.81
C LEU A 10 22.21 3.44 -8.90
N CYS A 11 22.32 4.52 -9.68
CA CYS A 11 21.32 4.92 -10.69
C CYS A 11 19.88 5.01 -10.14
N ILE A 12 19.71 5.38 -8.87
CA ILE A 12 18.40 5.56 -8.23
C ILE A 12 18.13 7.04 -7.98
N ASP A 13 16.86 7.43 -8.07
CA ASP A 13 16.48 8.79 -7.73
C ASP A 13 16.53 9.04 -6.21
N ARG A 14 16.96 10.25 -5.83
CA ARG A 14 17.08 10.63 -4.42
C ARG A 14 15.72 10.73 -3.73
N SER A 15 14.64 11.00 -4.46
CA SER A 15 13.29 11.04 -3.89
C SER A 15 12.85 9.66 -3.41
N SER A 16 13.22 8.58 -4.12
CA SER A 16 12.96 7.20 -3.70
C SER A 16 13.67 6.87 -2.39
N VAL A 17 14.93 7.28 -2.23
CA VAL A 17 15.70 7.07 -0.99
C VAL A 17 15.18 7.93 0.17
N ARG A 18 14.65 9.12 -0.13
CA ARG A 18 14.08 10.03 0.87
C ARG A 18 12.63 9.73 1.20
N TYR A 19 11.97 8.90 0.41
CA TYR A 19 10.57 8.57 0.61
C TYR A 19 10.39 7.93 1.99
N ARG A 20 9.52 8.55 2.79
CA ARG A 20 9.05 7.99 4.06
C ARG A 20 7.54 7.84 3.96
N ARG A 21 7.07 6.60 4.12
CA ARG A 21 5.64 6.31 4.22
C ARG A 21 5.09 7.09 5.42
N LYS A 22 4.09 7.95 5.17
CA LYS A 22 3.42 8.74 6.21
C LYS A 22 2.22 8.01 6.84
N ARG A 23 1.61 7.06 6.12
CA ARG A 23 0.44 6.33 6.59
C ARG A 23 0.85 5.33 7.68
N PRO A 24 0.06 5.19 8.77
CA PRO A 24 0.24 4.13 9.74
C PRO A 24 0.12 2.75 9.07
N ASP A 25 0.56 1.71 9.77
CA ASP A 25 0.45 0.37 9.23
C ASP A 25 -1.02 -0.03 9.06
N ASP A 26 -1.36 -0.38 7.83
CA ASP A 26 -2.69 -0.75 7.35
C ASP A 26 -2.79 -2.27 7.19
N ALA A 27 -1.97 -3.04 7.91
CA ALA A 27 -1.95 -4.50 7.86
C ALA A 27 -3.36 -5.09 8.04
N TYR A 28 -4.14 -4.55 8.98
CA TYR A 28 -5.54 -4.95 9.20
C TYR A 28 -6.42 -4.74 7.95
N ILE A 29 -6.31 -3.58 7.30
CA ILE A 29 -7.06 -3.26 6.07
C ILE A 29 -6.64 -4.23 4.95
N ARG A 30 -5.34 -4.50 4.81
CA ARG A 30 -4.82 -5.44 3.82
C ARG A 30 -5.31 -6.87 4.05
N GLU A 31 -5.37 -7.34 5.30
CA GLU A 31 -5.93 -8.65 5.62
C GLU A 31 -7.44 -8.71 5.34
N ALA A 32 -8.20 -7.68 5.72
CA ALA A 32 -9.62 -7.60 5.40
C ALA A 32 -9.87 -7.61 3.87
N MET A 33 -9.07 -6.87 3.09
CA MET A 33 -9.12 -6.90 1.63
C MET A 33 -8.89 -8.31 1.07
N LYS A 34 -7.85 -9.01 1.55
CA LYS A 34 -7.55 -10.38 1.11
C LYS A 34 -8.69 -11.34 1.45
N GLN A 35 -9.26 -11.21 2.64
CA GLN A 35 -10.38 -12.05 3.08
C GLN A 35 -11.58 -11.88 2.15
N VAL A 36 -12.02 -10.65 1.90
CA VAL A 36 -13.13 -10.36 0.99
C VAL A 36 -12.84 -10.84 -0.44
N ALA A 37 -11.61 -10.64 -0.93
CA ALA A 37 -11.19 -11.11 -2.24
C ALA A 37 -11.22 -12.65 -2.35
N SER A 38 -10.85 -13.35 -1.28
CA SER A 38 -10.85 -14.82 -1.22
C SER A 38 -12.28 -15.39 -1.20
N GLU A 39 -13.18 -14.79 -0.42
CA GLU A 39 -14.59 -15.19 -0.34
C GLU A 39 -15.36 -14.90 -1.62
N ARG A 40 -15.02 -13.79 -2.30
CA ARG A 40 -15.71 -13.31 -3.51
C ARG A 40 -14.73 -13.09 -4.65
N ARG A 41 -14.19 -14.19 -5.19
CA ARG A 41 -13.15 -14.23 -6.24
C ARG A 41 -13.43 -13.38 -7.51
N ARG A 42 -14.68 -13.07 -7.83
CA ARG A 42 -15.06 -12.23 -8.99
C ARG A 42 -15.15 -10.72 -8.68
N PHE A 43 -14.90 -10.32 -7.45
CA PHE A 43 -15.02 -8.92 -7.05
C PHE A 43 -13.74 -8.17 -7.39
N GLY A 44 -13.86 -7.13 -8.22
CA GLY A 44 -12.80 -6.15 -8.42
C GLY A 44 -12.71 -5.14 -7.27
N TYR A 45 -11.68 -4.30 -7.28
CA TYR A 45 -11.37 -3.35 -6.19
C TYR A 45 -12.56 -2.49 -5.74
N ARG A 46 -13.42 -2.04 -6.67
CA ARG A 46 -14.61 -1.23 -6.32
C ARG A 46 -15.61 -1.98 -5.45
N ARG A 47 -15.87 -3.26 -5.73
CA ARG A 47 -16.81 -4.06 -4.94
C ARG A 47 -16.22 -4.46 -3.60
N ILE A 48 -14.91 -4.71 -3.55
CA ILE A 48 -14.19 -4.95 -2.29
C ILE A 48 -14.28 -3.69 -1.41
N HIS A 49 -14.05 -2.50 -1.97
CA HIS A 49 -14.14 -1.23 -1.26
C HIS A 49 -15.52 -1.04 -0.59
N VAL A 50 -16.61 -1.25 -1.34
CA VAL A 50 -17.97 -1.16 -0.78
C VAL A 50 -18.22 -2.19 0.33
N MET A 51 -17.65 -3.39 0.23
CA MET A 51 -17.79 -4.39 1.31
C MET A 51 -17.02 -3.99 2.57
N LEU A 52 -15.83 -3.42 2.41
CA LEU A 52 -15.02 -2.94 3.53
C LEU A 52 -15.68 -1.74 4.22
N GLU A 53 -16.24 -0.79 3.46
CA GLU A 53 -17.01 0.33 4.01
C GLU A 53 -18.20 -0.15 4.84
N ARG A 54 -18.91 -1.19 4.39
CA ARG A 54 -20.01 -1.81 5.14
C ARG A 54 -19.57 -2.49 6.44
N GLN A 55 -18.31 -2.92 6.52
CA GLN A 55 -17.70 -3.46 7.73
C GLN A 55 -17.13 -2.35 8.65
N GLY A 56 -17.30 -1.08 8.28
CA GLY A 56 -16.74 0.06 9.01
C GLY A 56 -15.24 0.28 8.77
N ILE A 57 -14.66 -0.38 7.77
CA ILE A 57 -13.24 -0.27 7.42
C ILE A 57 -13.09 0.80 6.33
N ILE A 58 -12.49 1.93 6.70
CA ILE A 58 -12.22 3.05 5.78
C ILE A 58 -10.75 2.97 5.35
N MET A 59 -10.49 3.00 4.03
CA MET A 59 -9.17 2.85 3.40
C MET A 59 -8.39 4.17 3.26
#